data_AF-A0A4Q3RCA2-F1
#
_entry.id   AF-A0A4Q3RCA2-F1
#
_cell.length_a   1.000
_cell.length_b   1.000
_cell.length_c   1.000
_cell.angle_alpha   90.00
_cell.angle_beta   90.00
_cell.angle_gamma   90.00
#
_symmetry.space_group_name_H-M   'P 1'
#
loop_
_entity.id
_entity.type
_entity.pdbx_description
1 polymer ?
#
loop_
_entity_poly.entity_id
_entity_poly.type
_entity_poly.pdbx_seq_one_letter_code
_entity_poly.pdbx_strand_id
1 'polypeptide(L)'
;MVNVYHGSQGFRIEGHFSLNNKEEKAVCILRETGKKEFSLNDETYTRFSKHIGRYPCVVIAPDDVELIIGGSEERRKFVDTILSQLDPAYLQALINYTKILQQRNSFLRSFNDGFGRDLSVLDILDEQLAKEGNAV
;
A
#
# COMPACT_ATOMS: atom_id res chain seq x y z
N MET A 1 -15.30 -9.02 1.43
CA MET A 1 -16.47 -8.47 0.71
C MET A 1 -15.96 -7.27 -0.06
N VAL A 2 -16.17 -7.20 -1.38
CA VAL A 2 -15.65 -6.07 -2.17
C VAL A 2 -16.66 -4.93 -2.05
N ASN A 3 -16.19 -3.72 -1.74
CA ASN A 3 -17.05 -2.54 -1.57
C ASN A 3 -17.57 -2.05 -2.93
N VAL A 4 -18.54 -2.76 -3.49
CA VAL A 4 -19.20 -2.48 -4.77
C VAL A 4 -20.70 -2.47 -4.55
N TYR A 5 -21.44 -1.66 -5.32
CA TYR A 5 -22.90 -1.68 -5.28
C TYR A 5 -23.43 -3.08 -5.57
N HIS A 6 -24.41 -3.54 -4.79
CA HIS A 6 -24.94 -4.90 -4.88
C HIS A 6 -25.44 -5.21 -6.30
N GLY A 7 -25.03 -6.37 -6.84
CA GLY A 7 -25.35 -6.78 -8.21
C GLY A 7 -24.52 -6.12 -9.30
N SER A 8 -23.60 -5.21 -8.97
CA SER A 8 -22.62 -4.66 -9.90
C SER A 8 -21.29 -5.41 -9.82
N GLN A 9 -20.59 -5.47 -10.95
CA GLN A 9 -19.31 -6.19 -11.05
C GLN A 9 -18.10 -5.28 -10.75
N GLY A 10 -18.30 -3.97 -10.68
CA GLY A 10 -17.24 -3.00 -10.44
C GLY A 10 -17.79 -1.61 -10.16
N PHE A 11 -16.89 -0.63 -10.04
CA PHE A 11 -17.27 0.77 -9.90
C PHE A 11 -16.31 1.69 -10.66
N ARG A 12 -16.78 2.91 -10.95
CA ARG A 12 -15.96 4.03 -11.40
C ARG A 12 -16.22 5.22 -10.50
N ILE A 13 -15.15 5.82 -10.00
CA ILE A 13 -15.16 7.07 -9.26
C ILE A 13 -14.33 8.07 -10.05
N GLU A 14 -14.87 9.28 -10.20
CA GLU A 14 -14.20 10.40 -10.86
C GLU A 14 -14.19 11.59 -9.90
N GLY A 15 -13.04 12.25 -9.82
CA GLY A 15 -12.86 13.46 -9.04
C GLY A 15 -12.16 14.53 -9.87
N HIS A 16 -12.63 15.77 -9.71
CA HIS A 16 -12.00 16.96 -10.27
C HIS A 16 -11.32 17.72 -9.13
N PHE A 17 -10.02 17.98 -9.29
CA PHE A 17 -9.18 18.62 -8.28
C PHE A 17 -8.53 19.86 -8.87
N SER A 18 -8.45 20.92 -8.07
CA SER A 18 -7.68 22.11 -8.42
C SER A 18 -6.39 22.12 -7.61
N LEU A 19 -5.24 21.95 -8.28
CA LEU A 19 -3.92 21.92 -7.65
C LEU A 19 -3.03 22.98 -8.29
N ASN A 20 -2.52 23.93 -7.50
CA ASN A 20 -1.68 25.04 -8.00
C ASN A 20 -2.32 25.79 -9.20
N ASN A 21 -3.63 26.07 -9.11
CA ASN A 21 -4.46 26.67 -10.17
C ASN A 21 -4.53 25.86 -11.49
N LYS A 22 -4.25 24.56 -11.44
CA LYS A 22 -4.47 23.63 -12.56
C LYS A 22 -5.58 22.65 -12.20
N GLU A 23 -6.53 22.51 -13.09
CA GLU A 23 -7.57 21.48 -12.99
C GLU A 23 -7.01 20.13 -13.40
N GLU A 24 -7.27 19.13 -12.58
CA GLU A 24 -6.88 17.74 -12.81
C GLU A 24 -8.09 16.82 -12.64
N LYS A 25 -8.23 15.89 -13.57
CA LYS A 25 -9.24 14.83 -13.51
C LYS A 25 -8.56 13.53 -13.08
N ALA A 26 -8.92 13.01 -11.91
CA ALA A 26 -8.48 11.70 -11.46
C ALA A 26 -9.65 10.70 -11.52
N VAL A 27 -9.40 9.51 -12.06
CA VAL A 27 -10.40 8.45 -12.18
C VAL A 27 -9.86 7.17 -11.56
N CYS A 28 -10.69 6.49 -10.77
CA CYS A 28 -10.44 5.16 -10.25
C CYS A 28 -11.53 4.21 -10.77
N ILE A 29 -11.13 3.11 -11.40
CA ILE A 29 -12.02 2.04 -11.87
C ILE A 29 -11.63 0.75 -11.16
N LEU A 30 -12.60 0.12 -10.50
CA LEU A 30 -12.47 -1.27 -10.07
C LEU A 30 -13.15 -2.16 -11.11
N ARG A 31 -12.38 -3.02 -11.76
CA ARG A 31 -12.87 -3.99 -12.75
C ARG A 31 -13.43 -5.24 -12.07
N GLU A 32 -14.18 -6.02 -12.83
CA GLU A 32 -14.79 -7.30 -12.42
C GLU A 32 -13.75 -8.32 -11.93
N THR A 33 -12.53 -8.23 -12.45
CA THR A 33 -11.37 -9.04 -12.04
C THR A 33 -10.80 -8.64 -10.68
N GLY A 34 -11.33 -7.60 -10.03
CA GLY A 34 -10.78 -7.02 -8.80
C GLY A 34 -9.59 -6.07 -9.03
N LYS A 35 -9.14 -5.91 -10.28
CA LYS A 35 -8.05 -5.00 -10.63
C LYS A 35 -8.52 -3.54 -10.52
N LYS A 36 -7.76 -2.72 -9.78
CA LYS A 36 -7.93 -1.27 -9.73
C LYS A 36 -7.09 -0.61 -10.81
N GLU A 37 -7.71 0.28 -11.58
CA GLU A 37 -7.07 1.09 -12.61
C GLU A 37 -7.25 2.56 -12.24
N PHE A 38 -6.16 3.31 -12.24
CA PHE A 38 -6.16 4.73 -11.91
C PHE A 38 -5.65 5.52 -13.09
N SER A 39 -6.30 6.62 -13.42
CA SER A 39 -5.85 7.56 -14.44
C SER A 39 -5.89 9.00 -13.96
N LEU A 40 -5.01 9.81 -14.56
CA LEU A 40 -4.91 11.25 -14.38
C LEU A 40 -4.97 11.90 -15.75
N ASN A 41 -5.92 12.79 -15.97
CA ASN A 41 -6.12 13.47 -17.26
C ASN A 41 -6.13 12.47 -18.43
N ASP A 42 -6.85 11.36 -18.25
CA ASP A 42 -6.98 10.23 -19.19
C ASP A 42 -5.72 9.39 -19.40
N GLU A 43 -4.59 9.71 -18.76
CA GLU A 43 -3.40 8.88 -18.74
C GLU A 43 -3.44 7.87 -17.60
N THR A 44 -3.34 6.58 -17.92
CA THR A 44 -3.41 5.51 -16.92
C THR A 44 -2.07 5.33 -16.21
N TYR A 45 -2.07 5.24 -14.89
CA TYR A 45 -0.88 4.90 -14.13
C TYR A 45 -0.46 3.46 -14.35
N THR A 46 0.83 3.24 -14.56
CA THR A 46 1.41 1.89 -14.62
C THR A 46 1.46 1.19 -13.26
N ARG A 47 1.49 1.96 -12.16
CA ARG A 47 1.50 1.45 -10.78
C ARG A 47 0.63 2.34 -9.90
N PHE A 48 -0.17 1.71 -9.03
CA PHE A 48 -1.02 2.43 -8.08
C PHE A 48 -0.21 3.36 -7.15
N SER A 49 1.00 2.98 -6.76
CA SER A 49 1.87 3.79 -5.91
C SER A 49 2.19 5.18 -6.49
N LYS A 50 2.12 5.37 -7.82
CA LYS A 50 2.32 6.69 -8.45
C LYS A 50 1.19 7.68 -8.16
N HIS A 51 0.03 7.19 -7.73
CA HIS A 51 -1.10 8.04 -7.37
C HIS A 51 -1.02 8.50 -5.90
N ILE A 52 -0.41 7.70 -5.03
CA ILE A 52 -0.27 8.01 -3.60
C ILE A 52 0.54 9.29 -3.41
N GLY A 53 0.07 10.17 -2.53
CA GLY A 53 0.70 11.46 -2.24
C GLY A 53 0.40 12.59 -3.23
N ARG A 54 -0.31 12.31 -4.35
CA ARG A 54 -0.70 13.36 -5.29
C ARG A 54 -1.72 14.32 -4.71
N TYR A 55 -2.69 13.78 -3.98
CA TYR A 55 -3.73 14.54 -3.28
C TYR A 55 -3.68 14.15 -1.81
N PRO A 56 -2.75 14.73 -1.02
CA PRO A 56 -2.64 14.40 0.39
C PRO A 56 -3.97 14.68 1.09
N CYS A 57 -4.53 13.67 1.76
CA CYS A 57 -5.76 13.82 2.52
C CYS A 57 -5.67 13.11 3.86
N VAL A 58 -6.39 13.65 4.84
CA VAL A 58 -6.56 13.06 6.16
C VAL A 58 -8.05 12.93 6.39
N VAL A 59 -8.49 11.70 6.65
CA VAL A 59 -9.86 11.40 7.04
C VAL A 59 -9.86 11.25 8.56
N ILE A 60 -10.80 11.92 9.22
CA ILE A 60 -11.05 11.77 10.65
C ILE A 60 -12.39 11.06 10.81
N ALA A 61 -12.40 9.95 11.56
CA ALA A 61 -13.57 9.13 11.79
C ALA A 61 -13.74 8.82 13.29
N PRO A 62 -14.97 8.52 13.77
CA PRO A 62 -15.18 8.11 15.15
C PRO A 62 -14.35 6.88 15.57
N ASP A 63 -14.08 6.00 14.62
CA ASP A 63 -13.30 4.77 14.82
C ASP A 63 -11.81 5.06 15.09
N ASP A 64 -11.33 6.30 14.87
CA ASP A 64 -9.95 6.71 15.18
C ASP A 64 -9.61 6.61 16.68
N VAL A 65 -10.60 6.38 17.56
CA VAL A 65 -10.37 6.00 18.95
C VAL A 65 -9.47 4.77 19.08
N GLU A 66 -9.48 3.86 18.08
CA GLU A 66 -8.61 2.70 18.03
C GLU A 66 -7.12 3.05 18.04
N LEU A 67 -6.73 4.25 17.59
CA LEU A 67 -5.34 4.71 17.71
C LEU A 67 -4.88 4.83 19.17
N ILE A 68 -5.82 5.16 20.06
CA ILE A 68 -5.58 5.36 21.50
C ILE A 68 -5.66 4.02 22.23
N ILE A 69 -6.75 3.27 22.04
CA ILE A 69 -7.04 2.05 22.82
C ILE A 69 -6.49 0.77 22.19
N GLY A 70 -6.20 0.80 20.90
CA GLY A 70 -5.76 -0.35 20.12
C GLY A 70 -4.28 -0.68 20.26
N GLY A 71 -3.90 -1.78 19.61
CA GLY A 71 -2.53 -2.28 19.58
C GLY A 71 -1.56 -1.38 18.82
N SER A 72 -0.27 -1.75 18.86
CA SER A 72 0.78 -1.02 18.14
C SER A 72 0.62 -1.04 16.61
N GLU A 73 -0.16 -1.99 16.08
CA GLU A 73 -0.41 -2.13 14.65
C GLU A 73 -1.18 -0.95 14.07
N GLU A 74 -2.26 -0.51 14.71
CA GLU A 74 -3.08 0.59 14.20
C GLU A 74 -2.31 1.91 14.17
N ARG A 75 -1.50 2.18 15.21
CA ARG A 75 -0.60 3.34 15.23
C ARG A 75 0.45 3.29 14.12
N ARG A 76 1.04 2.10 13.86
CA ARG A 76 1.99 1.94 12.74
C ARG A 76 1.32 2.18 11.40
N LYS A 77 0.17 1.56 11.13
CA LYS A 77 -0.59 1.77 9.88
C LYS A 77 -0.93 3.25 9.67
N PHE A 78 -1.33 3.94 10.72
CA PHE A 78 -1.64 5.36 10.67
C PHE A 78 -0.41 6.20 10.27
N VAL A 79 0.72 6.00 10.96
CA VAL A 79 1.98 6.71 10.67
C VAL A 79 2.49 6.36 9.27
N ASP A 80 2.50 5.08 8.91
CA ASP A 80 2.89 4.60 7.58
C ASP A 80 2.06 5.24 6.46
N THR A 81 0.75 5.39 6.68
CA THR A 81 -0.17 6.01 5.72
C THR A 81 0.14 7.50 5.55
N ILE A 82 0.45 8.21 6.63
CA ILE A 82 0.83 9.63 6.55
C ILE A 82 2.17 9.80 5.86
N LEU A 83 3.20 9.07 6.28
CA LEU A 83 4.54 9.17 5.71
C LEU A 83 4.55 8.77 4.22
N SER A 84 3.79 7.74 3.84
CA SER A 84 3.67 7.32 2.44
C SER A 84 3.03 8.38 1.53
N GLN A 85 2.15 9.23 2.06
CA GLN A 85 1.57 10.34 1.30
C GLN A 85 2.53 11.53 1.15
N LEU A 86 3.48 11.69 2.07
CA LEU A 86 4.40 12.82 2.12
C LEU A 86 5.74 12.51 1.42
N ASP A 87 6.21 11.27 1.52
CA ASP A 87 7.50 10.84 1.00
C ASP A 87 7.37 9.59 0.09
N PRO A 88 7.52 9.75 -1.23
CA PRO A 88 7.52 8.64 -2.17
C PRO A 88 8.65 7.62 -1.93
N ALA A 89 9.79 8.05 -1.38
CA ALA A 89 10.90 7.16 -1.06
C ALA A 89 10.55 6.26 0.13
N TYR A 90 9.93 6.82 1.17
CA TYR A 90 9.38 6.04 2.29
C TYR A 90 8.37 5.00 1.80
N LEU A 91 7.41 5.41 0.97
CA LEU A 91 6.43 4.47 0.39
C LEU A 91 7.11 3.31 -0.35
N GLN A 92 8.13 3.62 -1.15
CA GLN A 92 8.85 2.60 -1.92
C GLN A 92 9.63 1.64 -1.00
N ALA A 93 10.26 2.17 0.06
CA ALA A 93 10.95 1.39 1.07
C ALA A 93 9.97 0.48 1.85
N LEU A 94 8.82 1.02 2.28
CA LEU A 94 7.78 0.27 2.98
C LEU A 94 7.21 -0.88 2.13
N ILE A 95 6.96 -0.63 0.83
CA ILE A 95 6.53 -1.67 -0.12
C ILE A 95 7.57 -2.79 -0.21
N ASN A 96 8.84 -2.44 -0.35
CA ASN A 96 9.93 -3.41 -0.45
C ASN A 96 10.10 -4.19 0.85
N TYR A 97 10.18 -3.50 1.97
CA TYR A 97 10.29 -4.07 3.31
C TYR A 97 9.18 -5.09 3.56
N THR A 98 7.92 -4.72 3.30
CA THR A 98 6.76 -5.61 3.47
C THR A 98 6.87 -6.84 2.57
N LYS A 99 7.30 -6.67 1.32
CA LYS A 99 7.48 -7.78 0.37
C LYS A 99 8.58 -8.75 0.83
N ILE A 100 9.73 -8.23 1.26
CA ILE A 100 10.86 -9.04 1.77
C ILE A 100 10.45 -9.78 3.04
N LEU A 101 9.75 -9.09 3.96
CA LEU A 101 9.22 -9.70 5.18
C LEU A 101 8.25 -10.85 4.87
N GLN A 102 7.37 -10.70 3.87
CA GLN A 102 6.49 -11.77 3.42
C GLN A 102 7.25 -12.96 2.83
N GLN A 103 8.28 -12.70 2.00
CA GLN A 103 9.15 -13.73 1.45
C GLN A 103 9.87 -14.51 2.56
N ARG A 104 10.46 -13.79 3.52
CA ARG A 104 11.09 -14.37 4.72
C ARG A 104 10.14 -15.24 5.53
N ASN A 105 8.95 -14.72 5.83
CA ASN A 105 7.94 -15.46 6.58
C ASN A 105 7.46 -16.70 5.81
N SER A 106 7.36 -16.63 4.48
CA SER A 106 7.02 -17.78 3.64
C SER A 106 8.13 -18.84 3.64
N PHE A 107 9.39 -18.41 3.55
CA PHE A 107 10.55 -19.30 3.59
C PHE A 107 10.68 -20.00 4.95
N LEU A 108 10.48 -19.29 6.05
CA LEU A 108 10.47 -19.88 7.39
C LEU A 108 9.34 -20.91 7.56
N ARG A 109 8.17 -20.68 6.95
CA ARG A 109 7.08 -21.66 6.97
C ARG A 109 7.42 -22.94 6.19
N SER A 110 8.12 -22.83 5.05
CA SER A 110 8.49 -24.02 4.26
C SER A 110 9.49 -24.94 4.97
N PHE A 111 10.13 -24.49 6.06
CA PHE A 111 10.98 -25.35 6.89
C PHE A 111 10.19 -26.44 7.63
N ASN A 112 8.91 -26.20 7.88
CA ASN A 112 8.02 -27.19 8.50
C ASN A 112 7.58 -28.27 7.50
N ASP A 113 7.66 -27.98 6.20
CA ASP A 113 7.18 -28.84 5.11
C ASP A 113 8.28 -29.76 4.53
N GLY A 114 9.48 -29.77 5.14
CA GLY A 114 10.58 -30.66 4.77
C GLY A 114 11.36 -30.26 3.52
N PHE A 115 11.09 -29.09 2.93
CA PHE A 115 11.92 -28.52 1.87
C PHE A 115 13.27 -28.06 2.44
N GLY A 116 14.33 -28.15 1.63
CA GLY A 116 15.72 -27.92 2.04
C GLY A 116 15.96 -26.60 2.78
N ARG A 117 16.74 -26.65 3.86
CA ARG A 117 17.09 -25.52 4.72
C ARG A 117 18.35 -24.82 4.20
N ASP A 118 18.21 -24.07 3.11
CA ASP A 118 19.32 -23.19 2.69
C ASP A 118 19.29 -21.89 3.49
N LEU A 119 20.01 -21.88 4.61
CA LEU A 119 20.07 -20.72 5.50
C LEU A 119 20.68 -19.48 4.83
N SER A 120 21.44 -19.64 3.74
CA SER A 120 21.99 -18.49 3.01
C SER A 120 20.91 -17.58 2.42
N VAL A 121 19.74 -18.15 2.07
CA VAL A 121 18.58 -17.37 1.62
C VAL A 121 18.04 -16.50 2.75
N LEU A 122 18.04 -17.00 3.98
CA LEU A 122 17.59 -16.24 5.14
C LEU A 122 18.53 -15.07 5.42
N ASP A 123 19.84 -15.28 5.33
CA ASP A 123 20.84 -14.23 5.52
C ASP A 123 20.68 -13.09 4.49
N ILE A 124 20.45 -13.44 3.22
CA ILE A 124 20.19 -12.46 2.15
C ILE A 124 18.91 -11.67 2.43
N LEU A 125 17.83 -12.34 2.86
CA LEU A 125 16.57 -11.68 3.17
C LEU A 125 16.71 -10.77 4.40
N ASP A 126 17.48 -11.17 5.40
CA ASP A 126 17.76 -10.35 6.59
C ASP A 126 18.57 -9.11 6.24
N GLU A 127 19.57 -9.20 5.37
CA GLU A 127 20.35 -8.05 4.89
C GLU A 127 19.45 -7.07 4.08
N GLN A 128 18.62 -7.59 3.18
CA GLN A 128 17.68 -6.77 2.42
C GLN A 128 16.65 -6.09 3.32
N LEU A 129 16.15 -6.80 4.34
CA LEU A 129 15.17 -6.28 5.28
C LEU A 129 15.78 -5.19 6.16
N ALA A 130 17.01 -5.38 6.65
CA ALA A 130 17.74 -4.36 7.42
C ALA A 130 18.01 -3.10 6.58
N LYS A 131 18.35 -3.27 5.30
CA LYS A 131 18.56 -2.14 4.39
C LYS A 131 17.31 -1.28 4.22
N GLU A 132 16.17 -1.89 3.87
CA GLU A 132 14.93 -1.14 3.69
C GLU A 132 14.39 -0.62 5.03
N GLY A 133 14.59 -1.34 6.13
CA GLY A 133 14.16 -0.97 7.48
C GLY A 133 14.89 0.24 8.08
N ASN A 134 16.03 0.68 7.54
CA ASN A 134 16.64 1.95 7.94
C ASN A 134 15.89 3.17 7.38
N ALA A 135 15.08 2.96 6.34
CA ALA A 135 14.30 4.01 5.68
C ALA A 135 12.82 4.01 6.11
N VAL A 136 12.42 3.04 6.96
CA VAL A 136 11.04 2.84 7.45
C VAL A 136 11.01 2.95 8.97
#